data_AF-A0A7J8G2C1-F1
#
_entry.id   AF-A0A7J8G2C1-F1
#
_cell.length_a   1.000
_cell.length_b   1.000
_cell.length_c   1.000
_cell.angle_alpha   90.00
_cell.angle_beta   90.00
_cell.angle_gamma   90.00
#
_symmetry.space_group_name_H-M   'P 1'
#
loop_
_entity.id
_entity.type
_entity.pdbx_description
1 polymer ?
#
loop_
_entity_poly.entity_id
_entity_poly.type
_entity_poly.pdbx_seq_one_letter_code
_entity_poly.pdbx_strand_id
1 'polypeptide(L)'
;MSLLRSLHLCLVARTGGCSAGPVPLQWPQPRHTLHAGPRLSSSASSKELLMKLRRKTGYSFVNCKKALETCGGDLKQAESWLHEQARKEGWSKAAKLHGRKTKEGLIGLLQEGNTTVLVEVNCETDFVARNLKFQQLVQQVALGTMLHCQSLKNQLSTYSKGFLNSSELSELPTGPEREGSLKDQLALAIGKLGENMTLKRAAWVKVPTGFYVGSYVHGAMHSPSLHNLVLGKYGALVICETSEWKANLEDLGRRLGQHVVGMAPLSVGSLDDEPGGEAETKMLSQPYLLDPSITLGQYVQPQGVSVVDFVRFECGESEEAAESE
;
A
#
# COMPACT_ATOMS: atom_id res chain seq x y z
N MET A 1 39.37 -14.85 42.48
CA MET A 1 39.68 -13.90 43.58
C MET A 1 38.40 -13.09 43.81
N SER A 2 37.38 -13.54 44.56
CA SER A 2 37.28 -13.79 46.01
C SER A 2 37.89 -12.68 46.88
N LEU A 3 37.05 -12.02 47.68
CA LEU A 3 37.24 -11.28 48.95
C LEU A 3 36.05 -10.27 49.05
N LEU A 4 34.93 -10.44 49.78
CA LEU A 4 34.59 -10.97 51.12
C LEU A 4 35.00 -10.05 52.30
N ARG A 5 34.01 -9.81 53.19
CA ARG A 5 34.05 -9.34 54.62
C ARG A 5 33.89 -7.84 54.86
N SER A 6 33.22 -7.33 55.92
CA SER A 6 32.57 -7.85 57.15
C SER A 6 31.67 -6.72 57.70
N LEU A 7 30.41 -6.89 58.12
CA LEU A 7 29.90 -7.36 59.42
C LEU A 7 30.61 -6.81 60.69
N HIS A 8 29.89 -5.97 61.44
CA HIS A 8 30.05 -5.82 62.88
C HIS A 8 28.70 -5.90 63.59
N LEU A 9 28.70 -6.71 64.65
CA LEU A 9 27.63 -7.17 65.52
C LEU A 9 27.99 -6.70 66.94
N CYS A 10 26.99 -6.42 67.78
CA CYS A 10 26.95 -6.49 69.27
C CYS A 10 26.12 -5.31 69.85
N LEU A 11 25.34 -5.43 70.93
CA LEU A 11 24.85 -6.57 71.71
C LEU A 11 23.74 -6.01 72.65
N VAL A 12 22.61 -6.72 72.70
CA VAL A 12 21.67 -7.01 73.81
C VAL A 12 21.74 -6.22 75.14
N ALA A 13 20.55 -5.83 75.63
CA ALA A 13 20.16 -6.00 77.04
C ALA A 13 18.66 -6.30 77.18
N ARG A 14 18.34 -7.33 77.96
CA ARG A 14 17.01 -7.87 78.35
C ARG A 14 16.79 -7.60 79.84
N THR A 15 15.56 -7.34 80.26
CA THR A 15 14.99 -7.76 81.57
C THR A 15 13.45 -7.77 81.48
N GLY A 16 12.78 -8.93 81.62
CA GLY A 16 11.85 -9.27 82.72
C GLY A 16 10.38 -8.87 82.39
N GLY A 17 9.28 -9.58 82.64
CA GLY A 17 8.92 -10.82 83.34
C GLY A 17 7.43 -10.71 83.72
N CYS A 18 6.73 -11.86 83.82
CA CYS A 18 5.40 -12.10 84.44
C CYS A 18 4.10 -12.09 83.59
N SER A 19 3.21 -12.99 84.02
CA SER A 19 2.03 -13.61 83.39
C SER A 19 0.70 -13.07 83.94
N ALA A 20 -0.39 -13.08 83.15
CA ALA A 20 -1.71 -13.67 83.50
C ALA A 20 -2.89 -13.11 82.66
N GLY A 21 -3.72 -14.01 82.10
CA GLY A 21 -5.20 -13.93 82.07
C GLY A 21 -5.94 -12.99 81.07
N PRO A 22 -7.02 -13.44 80.38
CA PRO A 22 -7.72 -12.66 79.36
C PRO A 22 -8.99 -11.96 79.87
N VAL A 23 -9.29 -10.76 79.38
CA VAL A 23 -10.60 -10.09 79.48
C VAL A 23 -10.88 -9.37 78.15
N PRO A 24 -12.07 -9.51 77.53
CA PRO A 24 -12.37 -8.88 76.26
C PRO A 24 -12.84 -7.44 76.48
N LEU A 25 -12.08 -6.48 75.96
CA LEU A 25 -12.49 -5.07 75.88
C LEU A 25 -13.08 -4.79 74.50
N GLN A 26 -14.40 -4.66 74.46
CA GLN A 26 -15.15 -4.20 73.31
C GLN A 26 -15.14 -2.66 73.31
N TRP A 27 -14.59 -2.06 72.25
CA TRP A 27 -14.71 -0.62 71.98
C TRP A 27 -15.57 -0.39 70.72
N PRO A 28 -16.38 0.67 70.63
CA PRO A 28 -17.34 0.85 69.54
C PRO A 28 -16.78 1.67 68.36
N GLN A 29 -17.15 1.21 67.14
CA GLN A 29 -17.40 1.96 65.89
C GLN A 29 -16.17 2.56 65.15
N PRO A 30 -16.11 2.55 63.80
CA PRO A 30 -17.09 3.22 62.94
C PRO A 30 -17.64 2.38 61.78
N ARG A 31 -18.94 2.55 61.49
CA ARG A 31 -19.55 2.12 60.23
C ARG A 31 -18.93 2.91 59.07
N HIS A 32 -18.02 2.27 58.34
CA HIS A 32 -17.71 2.69 56.99
C HIS A 32 -18.88 2.30 56.08
N THR A 33 -19.72 3.28 55.75
CA THR A 33 -20.62 3.19 54.61
C THR A 33 -19.77 3.14 53.34
N LEU A 34 -19.50 1.92 52.86
CA LEU A 34 -19.02 1.72 51.51
C LEU A 34 -20.13 2.15 50.55
N HIS A 35 -20.00 3.34 49.97
CA HIS A 35 -20.74 3.68 48.76
C HIS A 35 -20.29 2.71 47.66
N ALA A 36 -21.08 1.67 47.44
CA ALA A 36 -21.03 0.90 46.21
C ALA A 36 -21.45 1.85 45.08
N GLY A 37 -20.46 2.42 44.38
CA GLY A 37 -20.70 3.02 43.08
C GLY A 37 -21.38 1.99 42.16
N PRO A 38 -22.15 2.41 41.15
CA PRO A 38 -22.92 1.49 40.32
C PRO A 38 -21.95 0.49 39.68
N ARG A 39 -22.06 -0.78 40.05
CA ARG A 39 -21.45 -1.86 39.26
C ARG A 39 -22.17 -1.86 37.92
N LEU A 40 -21.53 -1.30 36.89
CA LEU A 40 -21.87 -1.58 35.50
C LEU A 40 -21.83 -3.11 35.35
N SER A 41 -23.00 -3.74 35.26
CA SER A 41 -23.10 -5.17 35.01
C SER A 41 -22.57 -5.43 33.61
N SER A 42 -21.32 -5.88 33.50
CA SER A 42 -20.82 -6.41 32.23
C SER A 42 -21.53 -7.74 31.99
N SER A 43 -22.68 -7.71 31.33
CA SER A 43 -23.36 -8.93 30.91
C SER A 43 -22.49 -9.67 29.89
N ALA A 44 -22.43 -11.00 29.99
CA ALA A 44 -21.69 -11.84 29.03
C ALA A 44 -22.11 -11.57 27.58
N SER A 45 -23.38 -11.22 27.38
CA SER A 45 -23.98 -10.81 26.10
C SER A 45 -23.30 -9.57 25.49
N SER A 46 -22.97 -8.54 26.28
CA SER A 46 -22.31 -7.32 25.80
C SER A 46 -20.89 -7.58 25.27
N LYS A 47 -20.13 -8.46 25.96
CA LYS A 47 -18.79 -8.87 25.53
C LYS A 47 -18.82 -9.67 24.22
N GLU A 48 -19.80 -10.55 24.06
CA GLU A 48 -19.97 -11.35 22.86
C GLU A 48 -20.32 -10.50 21.63
N LEU A 49 -21.25 -9.55 21.78
CA LEU A 49 -21.59 -8.58 20.72
C LEU A 49 -20.37 -7.76 20.28
N LEU A 50 -19.57 -7.28 21.25
CA LEU A 50 -18.34 -6.55 20.97
C LEU A 50 -17.32 -7.38 20.19
N MET A 51 -17.12 -8.64 20.59
CA MET A 51 -16.21 -9.56 19.90
C MET A 51 -16.71 -9.90 18.49
N LYS A 52 -18.01 -10.11 18.33
CA LYS A 52 -18.64 -10.38 17.03
C LYS A 52 -18.48 -9.19 16.09
N LEU A 53 -18.77 -7.97 16.54
CA LEU A 53 -18.62 -6.76 15.74
C LEU A 53 -17.16 -6.52 15.35
N ARG A 54 -16.22 -6.69 16.29
CA ARG A 54 -14.78 -6.54 16.01
C ARG A 54 -14.27 -7.58 15.01
N ARG A 55 -14.64 -8.86 15.16
CA ARG A 55 -14.22 -9.92 14.22
C ARG A 55 -14.77 -9.66 12.83
N LYS A 56 -16.00 -9.14 12.73
CA LYS A 56 -16.64 -8.81 11.46
C LYS A 56 -15.98 -7.62 10.77
N THR A 57 -15.72 -6.53 11.51
CA THR A 57 -15.33 -5.25 10.91
C THR A 57 -13.81 -4.96 10.96
N GLY A 58 -13.12 -5.51 11.95
CA GLY A 58 -11.69 -5.30 12.19
C GLY A 58 -11.32 -3.94 12.81
N TYR A 59 -12.29 -3.12 13.23
CA TYR A 59 -12.01 -1.85 13.91
C TYR A 59 -11.52 -2.04 15.36
N SER A 60 -10.99 -0.96 15.97
CA SER A 60 -10.50 -0.98 17.34
C SER A 60 -11.60 -1.36 18.35
N PHE A 61 -11.23 -1.99 19.47
CA PHE A 61 -12.20 -2.35 20.51
C PHE A 61 -12.93 -1.12 21.05
N VAL A 62 -12.23 -0.01 21.19
CA VAL A 62 -12.81 1.26 21.67
C VAL A 62 -13.88 1.76 20.71
N ASN A 63 -13.60 1.76 19.40
CA ASN A 63 -14.58 2.20 18.40
C ASN A 63 -15.78 1.24 18.34
N CYS A 64 -15.55 -0.08 18.37
CA CYS A 64 -16.63 -1.07 18.38
C CYS A 64 -17.52 -0.94 19.61
N LYS A 65 -16.94 -0.68 20.79
CA LYS A 65 -17.69 -0.47 22.03
C LYS A 65 -18.53 0.81 21.93
N LYS A 66 -17.94 1.92 21.49
CA LYS A 66 -18.66 3.20 21.30
C LYS A 66 -19.81 3.06 20.30
N ALA A 67 -19.61 2.32 19.21
CA ALA A 67 -20.63 2.05 18.22
C ALA A 67 -21.82 1.27 18.81
N LEU A 68 -21.54 0.19 19.55
CA LEU A 68 -22.58 -0.59 20.22
C LEU A 68 -23.33 0.23 21.27
N GLU A 69 -22.64 1.06 22.05
CA GLU A 69 -23.28 1.95 23.03
C GLU A 69 -24.18 2.99 22.36
N THR A 70 -23.73 3.56 21.23
CA THR A 70 -24.49 4.57 20.48
C THR A 70 -25.72 3.97 19.77
N CYS A 71 -25.62 2.72 19.31
CA CYS A 71 -26.67 2.03 18.58
C CYS A 71 -27.51 1.07 19.44
N GLY A 72 -27.44 1.20 20.78
CA GLY A 72 -28.25 0.38 21.69
C GLY A 72 -28.00 -1.13 21.60
N GLY A 73 -26.80 -1.55 21.15
CA GLY A 73 -26.42 -2.95 20.97
C GLY A 73 -26.83 -3.58 19.64
N ASP A 74 -27.45 -2.83 18.71
CA ASP A 74 -27.76 -3.35 17.37
C ASP A 74 -26.49 -3.48 16.51
N LEU A 75 -26.17 -4.70 16.09
CA LEU A 75 -24.96 -5.00 15.32
C LEU A 75 -24.93 -4.36 13.93
N LYS A 76 -26.08 -4.31 13.22
CA LYS A 76 -26.14 -3.76 11.86
C LYS A 76 -26.00 -2.25 11.89
N GLN A 77 -26.70 -1.60 12.82
CA GLN A 77 -26.59 -0.16 13.01
C GLN A 77 -25.19 0.22 13.51
N ALA A 78 -24.61 -0.54 14.44
CA ALA A 78 -23.25 -0.29 14.92
C ALA A 78 -22.19 -0.45 13.81
N GLU A 79 -22.36 -1.42 12.91
CA GLU A 79 -21.51 -1.59 11.74
C GLU A 79 -21.61 -0.40 10.78
N SER A 80 -22.83 0.02 10.41
CA SER A 80 -23.04 1.21 9.57
C SER A 80 -22.46 2.47 10.21
N TRP A 81 -22.70 2.66 11.52
CA TRP A 81 -22.13 3.76 12.28
C TRP A 81 -20.60 3.74 12.27
N LEU A 82 -19.97 2.56 12.43
CA LEU A 82 -18.50 2.43 12.36
C LEU A 82 -17.95 2.83 11.01
N HIS A 83 -18.60 2.42 9.91
CA HIS A 83 -18.16 2.80 8.56
C HIS A 83 -18.24 4.31 8.35
N GLU A 84 -19.33 4.93 8.77
CA GLU A 84 -19.51 6.38 8.66
C GLU A 84 -18.50 7.16 9.53
N GLN A 85 -18.23 6.69 10.75
CA GLN A 85 -17.19 7.29 11.59
C GLN A 85 -15.79 7.10 11.02
N ALA A 86 -15.48 5.91 10.48
CA ALA A 86 -14.18 5.64 9.88
C ALA A 86 -13.89 6.58 8.70
N ARG A 87 -14.92 6.94 7.93
CA ARG A 87 -14.81 7.94 6.87
C ARG A 87 -14.42 9.32 7.43
N LYS A 88 -15.15 9.80 8.45
CA LYS A 88 -14.86 11.09 9.10
C LYS A 88 -13.48 11.12 9.76
N GLU A 89 -13.13 10.07 10.49
CA GLU A 89 -11.82 9.91 11.14
C GLU A 89 -10.69 9.82 10.10
N GLY A 90 -10.91 9.12 9.00
CA GLY A 90 -9.98 9.00 7.88
C GLY A 90 -9.65 10.37 7.28
N TRP A 91 -10.69 11.16 6.94
CA TRP A 91 -10.52 12.52 6.43
C TRP A 91 -9.81 13.45 7.43
N SER A 92 -10.18 13.37 8.72
CA SER A 92 -9.51 14.17 9.76
C SER A 92 -8.02 13.80 9.90
N LYS A 93 -7.68 12.52 9.85
CA LYS A 93 -6.29 12.06 9.91
C LYS A 93 -5.52 12.42 8.64
N ALA A 94 -6.12 12.26 7.46
CA ALA A 94 -5.54 12.67 6.20
C ALA A 94 -5.16 14.16 6.23
N ALA A 95 -6.04 15.03 6.70
CA ALA A 95 -5.75 16.46 6.85
C ALA A 95 -4.59 16.73 7.84
N LYS A 96 -4.49 15.97 8.93
CA LYS A 96 -3.43 16.13 9.95
C LYS A 96 -2.06 15.59 9.51
N LEU A 97 -2.06 14.54 8.70
CA LEU A 97 -0.84 13.88 8.23
C LEU A 97 -0.37 14.43 6.87
N HIS A 98 -1.21 15.22 6.21
CA HIS A 98 -0.87 15.90 4.96
C HIS A 98 0.42 16.70 5.07
N GLY A 99 1.20 16.72 3.98
CA GLY A 99 2.51 17.39 3.92
C GLY A 99 3.68 16.58 4.46
N ARG A 100 3.44 15.45 5.14
CA ARG A 100 4.52 14.51 5.51
C ARG A 100 5.08 13.84 4.26
N LYS A 101 6.40 13.62 4.26
CA LYS A 101 7.14 13.05 3.15
C LYS A 101 6.77 11.57 2.92
N THR A 102 6.33 11.26 1.71
CA THR A 102 5.90 9.91 1.29
C THR A 102 6.79 9.43 0.14
N LYS A 103 8.03 9.02 0.44
CA LYS A 103 8.98 8.53 -0.58
C LYS A 103 8.93 7.00 -0.78
N GLU A 104 8.35 6.27 0.16
CA GLU A 104 8.15 4.83 0.04
C GLU A 104 6.80 4.54 -0.64
N GLY A 105 6.54 3.29 -1.04
CA GLY A 105 5.30 2.94 -1.70
C GLY A 105 5.41 1.74 -2.62
N LEU A 106 4.50 1.68 -3.58
CA LEU A 106 4.45 0.62 -4.60
C LEU A 106 4.03 1.16 -5.96
N ILE A 107 4.64 0.56 -6.98
CA ILE A 107 4.10 0.54 -8.34
C ILE A 107 3.16 -0.66 -8.46
N GLY A 108 1.97 -0.43 -9.00
CA GLY A 108 1.00 -1.47 -9.36
C GLY A 108 0.81 -1.56 -10.85
N LEU A 109 0.94 -2.77 -11.39
CA LEU A 109 0.68 -3.09 -12.79
C LEU A 109 -0.55 -4.00 -12.88
N LEU A 110 -1.55 -3.57 -13.66
CA LEU A 110 -2.74 -4.35 -13.95
C LEU A 110 -2.98 -4.36 -15.46
N GLN A 111 -3.16 -5.55 -16.03
CA GLN A 111 -3.44 -5.74 -17.44
C GLN A 111 -4.74 -6.52 -17.63
N GLU A 112 -5.66 -5.95 -18.42
CA GLU A 112 -6.94 -6.58 -18.76
C GLU A 112 -7.19 -6.44 -20.26
N GLY A 113 -7.26 -7.57 -20.96
CA GLY A 113 -7.45 -7.60 -22.41
C GLY A 113 -6.34 -6.83 -23.15
N ASN A 114 -6.73 -5.73 -23.78
CA ASN A 114 -5.84 -4.84 -24.54
C ASN A 114 -5.49 -3.53 -23.82
N THR A 115 -5.91 -3.39 -22.56
CA THR A 115 -5.61 -2.21 -21.73
C THR A 115 -4.64 -2.61 -20.62
N THR A 116 -3.61 -1.79 -20.41
CA THR A 116 -2.63 -1.96 -19.35
C THR A 116 -2.50 -0.66 -18.58
N VAL A 117 -2.52 -0.73 -17.25
CA VAL A 117 -2.36 0.43 -16.37
C VAL A 117 -1.17 0.22 -15.44
N LEU A 118 -0.48 1.32 -15.17
CA LEU A 118 0.63 1.42 -14.24
C LEU A 118 0.34 2.55 -13.26
N VAL A 119 0.28 2.25 -11.96
CA VAL A 119 -0.09 3.22 -10.92
C VAL A 119 1.01 3.33 -9.88
N GLU A 120 1.25 4.53 -9.36
CA GLU A 120 2.14 4.77 -8.23
C GLU A 120 1.33 5.28 -7.02
N VAL A 121 1.47 4.56 -5.90
CA VAL A 121 0.90 4.97 -4.62
C VAL A 121 2.02 4.99 -3.58
N ASN A 122 2.16 6.13 -2.90
CA ASN A 122 3.20 6.33 -1.90
C ASN A 122 2.68 6.30 -0.46
N CYS A 123 3.56 5.97 0.48
CA CYS A 123 3.39 6.01 1.93
C CYS A 123 4.68 6.52 2.61
N GLU A 124 4.66 6.69 3.94
CA GLU A 124 5.83 7.20 4.67
C GLU A 124 6.91 6.12 4.81
N THR A 125 6.52 4.87 5.09
CA THR A 125 7.46 3.78 5.37
C THR A 125 7.27 2.53 4.49
N ASP A 126 8.34 1.76 4.33
CA ASP A 126 8.32 0.48 3.61
C ASP A 126 7.55 -0.61 4.37
N PHE A 127 7.45 -0.51 5.69
CA PHE A 127 6.62 -1.37 6.53
C PHE A 127 5.14 -1.27 6.12
N VAL A 128 4.65 -0.06 5.85
CA VAL A 128 3.29 0.13 5.36
C VAL A 128 3.15 -0.30 3.90
N ALA A 129 4.15 -0.06 3.04
CA ALA A 129 4.13 -0.53 1.66
C ALA A 129 3.94 -2.06 1.55
N ARG A 130 4.55 -2.82 2.47
CA ARG A 130 4.42 -4.30 2.55
C ARG A 130 3.13 -4.78 3.21
N ASN A 131 2.32 -3.88 3.77
CA ASN A 131 1.08 -4.24 4.43
C ASN A 131 -0.02 -4.59 3.43
N LEU A 132 -0.73 -5.70 3.64
CA LEU A 132 -1.83 -6.12 2.77
C LEU A 132 -2.92 -5.06 2.60
N LYS A 133 -3.19 -4.21 3.61
CA LYS A 133 -4.19 -3.13 3.49
C LYS A 133 -3.74 -2.02 2.57
N PHE A 134 -2.43 -1.74 2.50
CA PHE A 134 -1.88 -0.80 1.55
C PHE A 134 -1.90 -1.40 0.13
N GLN A 135 -1.48 -2.66 -0.02
CA GLN A 135 -1.56 -3.37 -1.30
C GLN A 135 -2.99 -3.44 -1.85
N GLN A 136 -3.99 -3.63 -0.97
CA GLN A 136 -5.41 -3.54 -1.32
C GLN A 136 -5.81 -2.14 -1.79
N LEU A 137 -5.27 -1.06 -1.22
CA LEU A 137 -5.48 0.29 -1.73
C LEU A 137 -4.91 0.43 -3.15
N VAL A 138 -3.68 -0.03 -3.40
CA VAL A 138 -3.06 0.00 -4.74
C VAL A 138 -3.91 -0.75 -5.76
N GLN A 139 -4.47 -1.90 -5.38
CA GLN A 139 -5.42 -2.64 -6.23
C GLN A 139 -6.65 -1.79 -6.58
N GLN A 140 -7.27 -1.12 -5.60
CA GLN A 140 -8.44 -0.29 -5.86
C GLN A 140 -8.11 0.88 -6.80
N VAL A 141 -6.92 1.46 -6.67
CA VAL A 141 -6.42 2.53 -7.55
C VAL A 141 -6.21 2.01 -8.97
N ALA A 142 -5.58 0.84 -9.11
CA ALA A 142 -5.40 0.18 -10.41
C ALA A 142 -6.73 -0.16 -11.08
N LEU A 143 -7.70 -0.70 -10.34
CA LEU A 143 -9.04 -1.01 -10.85
C LEU A 143 -9.82 0.25 -11.25
N GLY A 144 -9.81 1.30 -10.43
CA GLY A 144 -10.44 2.58 -10.76
C GLY A 144 -9.84 3.20 -12.03
N THR A 145 -8.51 3.14 -12.16
CA THR A 145 -7.80 3.57 -13.38
C THR A 145 -8.21 2.72 -14.58
N MET A 146 -8.22 1.39 -14.43
CA MET A 146 -8.62 0.47 -15.50
C MET A 146 -10.04 0.77 -16.01
N LEU A 147 -11.01 0.94 -15.11
CA LEU A 147 -12.39 1.29 -15.48
C LEU A 147 -12.48 2.61 -16.23
N HIS A 148 -11.77 3.64 -15.74
CA HIS A 148 -11.67 4.92 -16.41
C HIS A 148 -11.15 4.76 -17.84
N CYS A 149 -10.02 4.04 -18.01
CA CYS A 149 -9.41 3.81 -19.32
C CYS A 149 -10.28 2.99 -20.27
N GLN A 150 -10.99 1.97 -19.75
CA GLN A 150 -11.92 1.17 -20.53
C GLN A 150 -13.11 1.99 -21.04
N SER A 151 -13.53 3.03 -20.30
CA SER A 151 -14.58 3.96 -20.74
C SER A 151 -14.15 4.92 -21.86
N LEU A 152 -12.84 5.13 -22.03
CA LEU A 152 -12.30 5.98 -23.09
C LEU A 152 -12.46 5.31 -24.46
N LYS A 153 -12.62 6.11 -25.52
CA LYS A 153 -12.77 5.61 -26.89
C LYS A 153 -11.57 4.76 -27.31
N ASN A 154 -11.82 3.65 -28.00
CA ASN A 154 -10.78 2.85 -28.62
C ASN A 154 -10.36 3.46 -29.95
N GLN A 155 -9.06 3.60 -30.17
CA GLN A 155 -8.50 3.90 -31.48
C GLN A 155 -8.12 2.59 -32.18
N LEU A 156 -8.49 2.44 -33.45
CA LEU A 156 -8.27 1.21 -34.22
C LEU A 156 -6.96 1.19 -34.99
N SER A 157 -6.43 2.36 -35.38
CA SER A 157 -5.27 2.49 -36.26
C SER A 157 -3.92 2.55 -35.53
N THR A 158 -3.91 2.93 -34.24
CA THR A 158 -2.69 3.00 -33.43
C THR A 158 -3.05 2.83 -31.95
N TYR A 159 -2.02 2.67 -31.12
CA TYR A 159 -2.19 2.64 -29.67
C TYR A 159 -2.64 4.00 -29.12
N SER A 160 -3.21 3.98 -27.92
CA SER A 160 -3.50 5.18 -27.14
C SER A 160 -2.76 5.09 -25.82
N LYS A 161 -2.04 6.15 -25.45
CA LYS A 161 -1.33 6.29 -24.18
C LYS A 161 -1.86 7.54 -23.47
N GLY A 162 -1.99 7.47 -22.15
CA GLY A 162 -2.32 8.63 -21.34
C GLY A 162 -1.76 8.54 -19.94
N PHE A 163 -1.75 9.67 -19.26
CA PHE A 163 -1.29 9.83 -17.88
C PHE A 163 -2.37 10.51 -17.06
N LEU A 164 -2.39 10.22 -15.76
CA LEU A 164 -3.21 10.90 -14.77
C LEU A 164 -2.29 11.42 -13.68
N ASN A 165 -2.38 12.72 -13.40
CA ASN A 165 -1.72 13.32 -12.26
C ASN A 165 -2.46 12.99 -10.95
N SER A 166 -1.87 13.37 -9.81
CA SER A 166 -2.43 13.10 -8.49
C SER A 166 -3.87 13.60 -8.30
N SER A 167 -4.20 14.77 -8.86
CA SER A 167 -5.55 15.37 -8.77
C SER A 167 -6.57 14.55 -9.58
N GLU A 168 -6.26 14.27 -10.84
CA GLU A 168 -7.12 13.50 -11.74
C GLU A 168 -7.36 12.08 -11.21
N LEU A 169 -6.29 11.42 -10.76
CA LEU A 169 -6.36 10.07 -10.20
C LEU A 169 -7.20 10.03 -8.92
N SER A 170 -7.11 11.06 -8.06
CA SER A 170 -7.85 11.13 -6.80
C SER A 170 -9.37 11.25 -6.97
N GLU A 171 -9.81 11.90 -8.04
CA GLU A 171 -11.23 12.09 -8.35
C GLU A 171 -11.87 10.91 -9.08
N LEU A 172 -11.08 9.92 -9.53
CA LEU A 172 -11.64 8.74 -10.18
C LEU A 172 -12.60 7.98 -9.26
N PRO A 173 -13.67 7.39 -9.81
CA PRO A 173 -14.54 6.52 -9.05
C PRO A 173 -13.78 5.28 -8.59
N THR A 174 -14.19 4.75 -7.45
CA THR A 174 -13.73 3.44 -6.99
C THR A 174 -14.24 2.31 -7.90
N GLY A 175 -13.62 1.12 -7.79
CA GLY A 175 -14.09 -0.07 -8.49
C GLY A 175 -15.56 -0.41 -8.17
N PRO A 176 -16.20 -1.33 -8.91
CA PRO A 176 -17.64 -1.57 -8.85
C PRO A 176 -18.15 -2.02 -7.47
N GLU A 177 -17.24 -2.47 -6.59
CA GLU A 177 -17.55 -2.97 -5.25
C GLU A 177 -17.61 -1.88 -4.17
N ARG A 178 -17.19 -0.64 -4.46
CA ARG A 178 -17.13 0.45 -3.47
C ARG A 178 -17.81 1.70 -3.99
N GLU A 179 -18.28 2.51 -3.04
CA GLU A 179 -18.85 3.82 -3.33
C GLU A 179 -17.82 4.92 -3.08
N GLY A 180 -17.96 6.02 -3.81
CA GLY A 180 -17.11 7.20 -3.70
C GLY A 180 -15.91 7.17 -4.62
N SER A 181 -14.97 8.06 -4.32
CA SER A 181 -13.79 8.37 -5.12
C SER A 181 -12.52 7.73 -4.56
N LEU A 182 -11.44 7.66 -5.35
CA LEU A 182 -10.16 7.11 -4.87
C LEU A 182 -9.59 7.93 -3.69
N LYS A 183 -9.83 9.24 -3.61
CA LYS A 183 -9.50 10.05 -2.42
C LYS A 183 -10.22 9.59 -1.15
N ASP A 184 -11.46 9.11 -1.24
CA ASP A 184 -12.17 8.57 -0.08
C ASP A 184 -11.51 7.27 0.42
N GLN A 185 -11.07 6.40 -0.51
CA GLN A 185 -10.36 5.17 -0.17
C GLN A 185 -8.97 5.46 0.42
N LEU A 186 -8.28 6.46 -0.13
CA LEU A 186 -7.03 6.96 0.43
C LEU A 186 -7.21 7.43 1.87
N ALA A 187 -8.22 8.28 2.13
CA ALA A 187 -8.51 8.78 3.47
C ALA A 187 -8.83 7.63 4.46
N LEU A 188 -9.58 6.62 4.02
CA LEU A 188 -9.84 5.42 4.83
C LEU A 188 -8.57 4.62 5.13
N ALA A 189 -7.68 4.47 4.15
CA ALA A 189 -6.40 3.78 4.32
C ALA A 189 -5.48 4.52 5.30
N ILE A 190 -5.34 5.84 5.15
CA ILE A 190 -4.62 6.72 6.09
C ILE A 190 -5.22 6.58 7.50
N GLY A 191 -6.55 6.60 7.60
CA GLY A 191 -7.24 6.45 8.88
C GLY A 191 -6.90 5.15 9.62
N LYS A 192 -6.72 4.07 8.84
CA LYS A 192 -6.48 2.71 9.33
C LYS A 192 -5.02 2.41 9.62
N LEU A 193 -4.12 2.87 8.75
CA LEU A 193 -2.68 2.58 8.82
C LEU A 193 -1.89 3.66 9.56
N GLY A 194 -2.42 4.88 9.65
CA GLY A 194 -1.84 5.95 10.48
C GLY A 194 -0.64 6.66 9.87
N GLU A 195 -0.38 6.47 8.58
CA GLU A 195 0.64 7.18 7.81
C GLU A 195 0.00 8.06 6.75
N ASN A 196 0.69 9.15 6.37
CA ASN A 196 0.37 9.88 5.16
C ASN A 196 0.55 8.97 3.93
N MET A 197 -0.30 9.18 2.95
CA MET A 197 -0.28 8.44 1.69
C MET A 197 -0.64 9.36 0.54
N THR A 198 -0.20 9.01 -0.66
CA THR A 198 -0.43 9.84 -1.85
C THR A 198 -0.73 8.95 -3.05
N LEU A 199 -1.80 9.27 -3.77
CA LEU A 199 -2.04 8.76 -5.12
C LEU A 199 -1.21 9.61 -6.06
N LYS A 200 -0.04 9.12 -6.49
CA LYS A 200 0.99 9.99 -7.07
C LYS A 200 0.75 10.25 -8.55
N ARG A 201 0.65 9.17 -9.33
CA ARG A 201 0.44 9.21 -10.78
C ARG A 201 -0.09 7.88 -11.29
N ALA A 202 -0.69 7.92 -12.47
CA ALA A 202 -0.99 6.72 -13.24
C ALA A 202 -0.61 6.93 -14.71
N ALA A 203 -0.28 5.84 -15.39
CA ALA A 203 -0.15 5.76 -16.82
C ALA A 203 -1.03 4.61 -17.33
N TRP A 204 -1.53 4.74 -18.55
CA TRP A 204 -2.31 3.70 -19.18
C TRP A 204 -2.02 3.61 -20.66
N VAL A 205 -2.16 2.40 -21.20
CA VAL A 205 -1.96 2.09 -22.61
C VAL A 205 -3.10 1.20 -23.09
N LYS A 206 -3.66 1.53 -24.26
CA LYS A 206 -4.63 0.71 -25.00
C LYS A 206 -4.04 0.38 -26.36
N VAL A 207 -3.97 -0.89 -26.71
CA VAL A 207 -3.42 -1.34 -27.99
C VAL A 207 -4.49 -1.97 -28.88
N PRO A 208 -4.58 -1.63 -30.19
CA PRO A 208 -5.37 -2.38 -31.14
C PRO A 208 -4.61 -3.63 -31.62
N THR A 209 -5.22 -4.42 -32.51
CA THR A 209 -4.52 -5.49 -33.23
C THR A 209 -3.33 -4.92 -34.01
N GLY A 210 -2.22 -5.67 -34.08
CA GLY A 210 -0.96 -5.21 -34.67
C GLY A 210 -0.03 -4.52 -33.66
N PHE A 211 -0.48 -4.34 -32.42
CA PHE A 211 0.32 -3.80 -31.33
C PHE A 211 0.37 -4.77 -30.15
N TYR A 212 1.47 -4.69 -29.40
CA TYR A 212 1.75 -5.49 -28.23
C TYR A 212 2.30 -4.60 -27.10
N VAL A 213 1.99 -4.95 -25.86
CA VAL A 213 2.57 -4.31 -24.66
C VAL A 213 3.39 -5.36 -23.91
N GLY A 214 4.71 -5.22 -23.99
CA GLY A 214 5.62 -5.89 -23.07
C GLY A 214 5.58 -5.20 -21.71
N SER A 215 5.65 -5.95 -20.62
CA SER A 215 5.65 -5.35 -19.29
C SER A 215 6.53 -6.10 -18.30
N TYR A 216 7.02 -5.37 -17.31
CA TYR A 216 7.83 -5.94 -16.24
C TYR A 216 7.69 -5.11 -14.96
N VAL A 217 7.66 -5.80 -13.82
CA VAL A 217 7.71 -5.20 -12.49
C VAL A 217 8.90 -5.78 -11.73
N HIS A 218 9.76 -4.91 -11.22
CA HIS A 218 10.95 -5.31 -10.44
C HIS A 218 10.71 -5.11 -8.93
N GLY A 219 11.34 -5.97 -8.12
CA GLY A 219 11.09 -6.01 -6.67
C GLY A 219 9.68 -6.51 -6.35
N ALA A 220 9.21 -7.51 -7.11
CA ALA A 220 7.83 -7.97 -7.04
C ALA A 220 7.46 -8.48 -5.64
N MET A 221 6.30 -8.07 -5.13
CA MET A 221 5.75 -8.54 -3.85
C MET A 221 4.77 -9.70 -4.07
N HIS A 222 4.97 -10.79 -3.34
CA HIS A 222 4.05 -11.93 -3.41
C HIS A 222 2.75 -11.63 -2.66
N SER A 223 1.65 -11.45 -3.41
CA SER A 223 0.32 -11.18 -2.87
C SER A 223 -0.75 -12.00 -3.61
N PRO A 224 -0.86 -13.31 -3.33
CA PRO A 224 -1.68 -14.23 -4.12
C PRO A 224 -3.18 -13.90 -4.08
N SER A 225 -3.63 -13.13 -3.09
CA SER A 225 -5.02 -12.66 -2.99
C SER A 225 -5.38 -11.55 -3.98
N LEU A 226 -4.41 -10.95 -4.65
CA LEU A 226 -4.61 -9.84 -5.59
C LEU A 226 -4.41 -10.37 -7.02
N HIS A 227 -5.41 -11.09 -7.52
CA HIS A 227 -5.37 -11.69 -8.86
C HIS A 227 -5.11 -10.61 -9.93
N ASN A 228 -4.24 -10.94 -10.90
CA ASN A 228 -3.86 -10.11 -12.06
C ASN A 228 -3.16 -8.77 -11.76
N LEU A 229 -2.91 -8.45 -10.49
CA LEU A 229 -2.13 -7.27 -10.09
C LEU A 229 -0.71 -7.69 -9.71
N VAL A 230 0.28 -7.06 -10.33
CA VAL A 230 1.69 -7.22 -9.96
C VAL A 230 2.16 -5.95 -9.26
N LEU A 231 2.72 -6.09 -8.07
CA LEU A 231 3.18 -4.98 -7.22
C LEU A 231 4.69 -5.01 -7.09
N GLY A 232 5.37 -3.87 -7.13
CA GLY A 232 6.82 -3.80 -6.93
C GLY A 232 7.35 -2.39 -6.77
N LYS A 233 8.68 -2.22 -6.85
CA LYS A 233 9.37 -0.93 -6.73
C LYS A 233 9.50 -0.19 -8.06
N TYR A 234 9.70 -0.95 -9.15
CA TYR A 234 9.78 -0.42 -10.51
C TYR A 234 8.74 -1.08 -11.37
N GLY A 235 8.22 -0.37 -12.36
CA GLY A 235 7.38 -0.93 -13.40
C GLY A 235 7.68 -0.31 -14.76
N ALA A 236 7.64 -1.13 -15.79
CA ALA A 236 7.82 -0.69 -17.16
C ALA A 236 6.75 -1.28 -18.10
N LEU A 237 6.31 -0.46 -19.05
CA LEU A 237 5.49 -0.84 -20.19
C LEU A 237 6.29 -0.51 -21.46
N VAL A 238 6.37 -1.45 -22.40
CA VAL A 238 7.04 -1.27 -23.70
C VAL A 238 6.04 -1.55 -24.80
N ILE A 239 5.72 -0.52 -25.57
CA ILE A 239 4.71 -0.55 -26.62
C ILE A 239 5.41 -0.89 -27.91
N CYS A 240 4.94 -1.96 -28.56
CA CYS A 240 5.55 -2.48 -29.77
C CYS A 240 4.50 -2.60 -30.88
N GLU A 241 4.92 -2.35 -32.12
CA GLU A 241 4.20 -2.74 -33.32
C GLU A 241 4.72 -4.10 -33.79
N THR A 242 3.83 -5.03 -34.11
CA THR A 242 4.19 -6.38 -34.54
C THR A 242 3.01 -7.12 -35.17
N SER A 243 3.29 -7.93 -36.19
CA SER A 243 2.36 -8.91 -36.77
C SER A 243 2.42 -10.27 -36.08
N GLU A 244 3.36 -10.47 -35.14
CA GLU A 244 3.56 -11.74 -34.45
C GLU A 244 2.45 -12.04 -33.46
N TRP A 245 2.22 -13.34 -33.22
CA TRP A 245 1.19 -13.77 -32.29
C TRP A 245 1.60 -13.48 -30.84
N LYS A 246 0.70 -12.85 -30.07
CA LYS A 246 0.95 -12.39 -28.69
C LYS A 246 1.57 -13.46 -27.77
N ALA A 247 1.14 -14.73 -27.88
CA ALA A 247 1.65 -15.80 -27.01
C ALA A 247 3.14 -16.10 -27.20
N ASN A 248 3.72 -15.75 -28.36
CA ASN A 248 5.13 -15.94 -28.64
C ASN A 248 6.00 -14.80 -28.09
N LEU A 249 5.37 -13.70 -27.66
CA LEU A 249 6.06 -12.47 -27.29
C LEU A 249 6.21 -12.29 -25.78
N GLU A 250 5.68 -13.18 -24.94
CA GLU A 250 5.69 -13.00 -23.48
C GLU A 250 7.10 -12.86 -22.90
N ASP A 251 8.02 -13.72 -23.32
CA ASP A 251 9.42 -13.68 -22.87
C ASP A 251 10.15 -12.45 -23.42
N LEU A 252 9.89 -12.07 -24.67
CA LEU A 252 10.44 -10.85 -25.27
C LEU A 252 9.94 -9.61 -24.52
N GLY A 253 8.62 -9.47 -24.34
CA GLY A 253 7.99 -8.35 -23.65
C GLY A 253 8.50 -8.18 -22.23
N ARG A 254 8.68 -9.29 -21.51
CA ARG A 254 9.31 -9.29 -20.17
C ARG A 254 10.75 -8.77 -20.24
N ARG A 255 11.56 -9.24 -21.19
CA ARG A 255 12.97 -8.81 -21.35
C ARG A 255 13.10 -7.34 -21.76
N LEU A 256 12.21 -6.85 -22.62
CA LEU A 256 12.15 -5.43 -22.96
C LEU A 256 11.82 -4.59 -21.72
N GLY A 257 10.85 -5.02 -20.91
CA GLY A 257 10.54 -4.37 -19.64
C GLY A 257 11.71 -4.42 -18.65
N GLN A 258 12.45 -5.53 -18.58
CA GLN A 258 13.68 -5.63 -17.76
C GLN A 258 14.74 -4.64 -18.21
N HIS A 259 14.95 -4.51 -19.53
CA HIS A 259 15.87 -3.55 -20.10
C HIS A 259 15.47 -2.11 -19.75
N VAL A 260 14.19 -1.72 -19.94
CA VAL A 260 13.73 -0.37 -19.57
C VAL A 260 13.89 -0.09 -18.08
N VAL A 261 13.60 -1.06 -17.20
CA VAL A 261 13.82 -0.89 -15.75
C VAL A 261 15.31 -0.69 -15.44
N GLY A 262 16.18 -1.53 -16.00
CA GLY A 262 17.61 -1.58 -15.68
C GLY A 262 18.47 -0.49 -16.34
N MET A 263 18.15 -0.12 -17.57
CA MET A 263 18.93 0.82 -18.39
C MET A 263 18.33 2.24 -18.45
N ALA A 264 17.11 2.42 -17.92
CA ALA A 264 16.43 3.70 -17.77
C ALA A 264 16.57 4.66 -18.98
N PRO A 265 16.22 4.23 -20.21
CA PRO A 265 16.28 5.11 -21.38
C PRO A 265 15.37 6.34 -21.21
N LEU A 266 15.74 7.45 -21.86
CA LEU A 266 14.99 8.70 -21.88
C LEU A 266 14.16 8.87 -23.16
N SER A 267 14.54 8.20 -24.25
CA SER A 267 13.80 8.24 -25.53
C SER A 267 13.92 6.90 -26.27
N VAL A 268 13.07 6.66 -27.27
CA VAL A 268 13.11 5.40 -28.05
C VAL A 268 14.36 5.33 -28.94
N GLY A 269 14.68 6.40 -29.66
CA GLY A 269 15.74 6.42 -30.67
C GLY A 269 15.31 5.80 -32.01
N SER A 270 16.28 5.55 -32.88
CA SER A 270 16.13 4.88 -34.17
C SER A 270 17.05 3.67 -34.28
N LEU A 271 16.71 2.75 -35.20
CA LEU A 271 17.62 1.65 -35.59
C LEU A 271 18.79 2.14 -36.45
N ASP A 272 18.68 3.36 -37.01
CA ASP A 272 19.75 3.99 -37.80
C ASP A 272 20.77 4.74 -36.92
N ASP A 273 20.49 4.88 -35.62
CA ASP A 273 21.43 5.48 -34.68
C ASP A 273 22.60 4.51 -34.42
N GLU A 274 23.81 5.05 -34.36
CA GLU A 274 25.00 4.27 -34.01
C GLU A 274 24.91 3.71 -32.58
N PRO A 275 25.52 2.54 -32.29
CA PRO A 275 25.59 2.01 -30.93
C PRO A 275 26.17 3.00 -29.94
N GLY A 276 25.41 3.28 -28.88
CA GLY A 276 25.85 4.12 -27.78
C GLY A 276 26.55 3.31 -26.69
N GLY A 277 27.41 3.98 -25.92
CA GLY A 277 28.05 3.37 -24.75
C GLY A 277 27.12 3.26 -23.54
N GLU A 278 27.70 3.07 -22.35
CA GLU A 278 26.94 2.92 -21.10
C GLU A 278 26.10 4.16 -20.70
N ALA A 279 26.45 5.34 -21.23
CA ALA A 279 25.74 6.60 -20.99
C ALA A 279 24.69 6.94 -22.07
N GLU A 280 24.40 6.00 -22.98
CA GLU A 280 23.39 6.21 -24.03
C GLU A 280 21.99 6.34 -23.42
N THR A 281 21.21 7.29 -23.95
CA THR A 281 19.86 7.61 -23.44
C THR A 281 18.75 7.16 -24.39
N LYS A 282 19.10 6.82 -25.64
CA LYS A 282 18.17 6.27 -26.64
C LYS A 282 18.07 4.75 -26.50
N MET A 283 16.87 4.26 -26.17
CA MET A 283 16.59 2.86 -25.89
C MET A 283 17.12 1.88 -26.95
N LEU A 284 16.92 2.16 -28.24
CA LEU A 284 17.36 1.26 -29.32
C LEU A 284 18.88 1.21 -29.51
N SER A 285 19.59 2.27 -29.11
CA SER A 285 21.05 2.40 -29.22
C SER A 285 21.80 1.92 -27.98
N GLN A 286 21.10 1.74 -26.86
CA GLN A 286 21.70 1.26 -25.60
C GLN A 286 22.23 -0.18 -25.75
N PRO A 287 23.34 -0.53 -25.05
CA PRO A 287 23.77 -1.91 -24.90
C PRO A 287 22.65 -2.78 -24.30
N TYR A 288 22.37 -3.93 -24.90
CA TYR A 288 21.31 -4.79 -24.42
C TYR A 288 21.65 -5.36 -23.02
N LEU A 289 20.69 -5.29 -22.11
CA LEU A 289 20.89 -5.56 -20.68
C LEU A 289 21.44 -6.97 -20.41
N LEU A 290 20.98 -7.98 -21.17
CA LEU A 290 21.39 -9.37 -20.96
C LEU A 290 22.58 -9.78 -21.84
N ASP A 291 22.93 -8.97 -22.84
CA ASP A 291 24.09 -9.17 -23.71
C ASP A 291 24.59 -7.80 -24.21
N PRO A 292 25.51 -7.15 -23.48
CA PRO A 292 26.00 -5.82 -23.83
C PRO A 292 26.83 -5.76 -25.13
N SER A 293 27.11 -6.90 -25.78
CA SER A 293 27.85 -6.93 -27.04
C SER A 293 27.03 -6.43 -28.24
N ILE A 294 25.71 -6.36 -28.09
CA ILE A 294 24.76 -5.86 -29.10
C ILE A 294 23.90 -4.76 -28.51
N THR A 295 23.33 -3.91 -29.36
CA THR A 295 22.33 -2.92 -28.93
C THR A 295 20.95 -3.58 -28.72
N LEU A 296 20.05 -2.90 -27.99
CA LEU A 296 18.67 -3.36 -27.90
C LEU A 296 17.99 -3.44 -29.28
N GLY A 297 18.26 -2.48 -30.17
CA GLY A 297 17.76 -2.48 -31.54
C GLY A 297 18.14 -3.76 -32.30
N GLN A 298 19.41 -4.16 -32.20
CA GLN A 298 19.93 -5.39 -32.80
C GLN A 298 19.31 -6.65 -32.18
N TYR A 299 18.98 -6.62 -30.88
CA TYR A 299 18.29 -7.72 -30.20
C TYR A 299 16.82 -7.87 -30.65
N VAL A 300 16.09 -6.75 -30.83
CA VAL A 300 14.64 -6.78 -31.09
C VAL A 300 14.30 -6.96 -32.58
N GLN A 301 15.09 -6.40 -33.49
CA GLN A 301 14.81 -6.39 -34.93
C GLN A 301 14.59 -7.79 -35.54
N PRO A 302 15.39 -8.84 -35.23
CA PRO A 302 15.19 -10.18 -35.76
C PRO A 302 13.89 -10.86 -35.29
N GLN A 303 13.22 -10.30 -34.28
CA GLN A 303 12.02 -10.88 -33.66
C GLN A 303 10.72 -10.38 -34.29
N GLY A 304 10.77 -9.58 -35.36
CA GLY A 304 9.58 -9.06 -36.04
C GLY A 304 8.79 -8.06 -35.21
N VAL A 305 9.48 -7.33 -34.34
CA VAL A 305 8.89 -6.41 -33.36
C VAL A 305 9.61 -5.07 -33.44
N SER A 306 8.83 -3.99 -33.51
CA SER A 306 9.34 -2.62 -33.52
C SER A 306 8.89 -1.92 -32.24
N VAL A 307 9.82 -1.44 -31.41
CA VAL A 307 9.49 -0.64 -30.24
C VAL A 307 9.12 0.77 -30.69
N VAL A 308 7.93 1.23 -30.30
CA VAL A 308 7.42 2.56 -30.71
C VAL A 308 7.34 3.55 -29.55
N ASP A 309 7.24 3.06 -28.31
CA ASP A 309 7.09 3.90 -27.12
C ASP A 309 7.30 3.07 -25.83
N PHE A 310 7.53 3.72 -24.70
CA PHE A 310 7.61 3.07 -23.39
C PHE A 310 7.17 3.98 -22.24
N VAL A 311 6.92 3.37 -21.08
CA VAL A 311 6.68 4.04 -19.81
C VAL A 311 7.52 3.35 -18.75
N ARG A 312 8.22 4.11 -17.91
CA ARG A 312 8.97 3.61 -16.75
C ARG A 312 8.54 4.39 -15.52
N PHE A 313 8.12 3.70 -14.46
CA PHE A 313 7.93 4.28 -13.14
C PHE A 313 8.92 3.67 -12.15
N GLU A 314 9.56 4.52 -11.36
CA GLU A 314 10.26 4.18 -10.13
C GLU A 314 9.53 4.80 -8.94
N CYS A 315 9.19 3.98 -7.94
CA CYS A 315 8.50 4.45 -6.75
C CYS A 315 9.37 5.47 -5.99
N GLY A 316 8.81 6.64 -5.71
CA GLY A 316 9.47 7.69 -4.93
C GLY A 316 10.40 8.60 -5.73
N GLU A 317 10.44 8.43 -7.05
CA GLU A 317 11.14 9.29 -7.99
C GLU A 317 10.54 10.71 -7.98
N SER A 318 11.40 11.72 -7.90
CA SER A 318 11.00 13.13 -7.95
C SER A 318 10.82 13.61 -9.39
N GLU A 319 9.77 14.39 -9.65
CA GLU A 319 9.50 14.98 -10.97
C GLU A 319 10.66 15.87 -11.48
N GLU A 320 11.45 16.48 -10.59
CA GLU A 320 12.62 17.31 -10.93
C GLU A 320 13.77 16.54 -11.61
N ALA A 321 13.86 15.22 -11.44
CA ALA A 321 14.91 14.42 -12.06
C ALA A 321 14.69 14.21 -13.58
N ALA A 322 13.46 14.38 -14.07
CA ALA A 322 13.12 14.20 -15.48
C ALA A 322 13.36 15.45 -16.34
N GLU A 323 13.55 16.63 -15.73
CA GLU A 323 13.80 17.90 -16.44
C GLU A 323 15.27 18.36 -16.36
N SER A 324 16.12 17.65 -15.62
CA SER A 324 17.51 18.06 -15.37
C SER A 324 18.60 17.13 -15.93
N GLU A 325 18.23 16.13 -16.73
CA GLU A 325 19.17 15.22 -17.42
C GLU A 325 18.89 15.10 -18.93
#